data_AF-A0A930JYT7-F1
#
_entry.id   AF-A0A930JYT7-F1
#
_cell.length_a   1.000
_cell.length_b   1.000
_cell.length_c   1.000
_cell.angle_alpha   90.00
_cell.angle_beta   90.00
_cell.angle_gamma   90.00
#
_symmetry.space_group_name_H-M   'P 1'
#
loop_
_entity.id
_entity.type
_entity.pdbx_description
1 polymer ?
#
loop_
_entity_poly.entity_id
_entity_poly.type
_entity_poly.pdbx_seq_one_letter_code
_entity_poly.pdbx_strand_id
1 'polypeptide(L)'
;MANNKEQGTYENTLNNSEAAFLKYKKQIAIAVIAIIVIIAGVILYKNYISAPREAEASTELAKSQTFFNAQQYDKALTGFQKVQSDYSNTDAGNLANLYVALCYAHQAQPKWAKALENAEKFDTSNDEMISPASQMALGDIYANNNQLDKAVDCFKKAADMANAQAEDNINLTIAPLALRKAGILLESQGKKAEALDIYKNIKKTYVNSPIFQDIDKYIERASN
;
A
#
# COMPACT_ATOMS: atom_id res chain seq x y z
N MET A 1 -51.90 -32.81 -21.30
CA MET A 1 -52.32 -31.67 -20.44
C MET A 1 -51.12 -31.25 -19.59
N ALA A 2 -50.25 -30.37 -20.09
CA ALA A 2 -49.08 -29.90 -19.33
C ALA A 2 -48.67 -28.45 -19.64
N ASN A 3 -49.57 -27.63 -20.20
CA ASN A 3 -49.22 -26.26 -20.65
C ASN A 3 -49.84 -25.11 -19.83
N ASN A 4 -50.75 -25.39 -18.88
CA ASN A 4 -51.52 -24.33 -18.22
C ASN A 4 -51.01 -23.92 -16.82
N LYS A 5 -50.14 -24.72 -16.17
CA LYS A 5 -49.59 -24.38 -14.85
C LYS A 5 -48.41 -23.41 -14.93
N GLU A 6 -47.59 -23.51 -15.97
CA GLU A 6 -46.48 -22.60 -16.18
C GLU A 6 -46.96 -21.20 -16.59
N GLN A 7 -47.88 -21.09 -17.56
CA GLN A 7 -48.45 -19.80 -18.00
C GLN A 7 -49.08 -18.97 -16.88
N GLY A 8 -49.89 -19.57 -15.99
CA GLY A 8 -50.53 -18.84 -14.89
C GLY A 8 -49.57 -18.38 -13.78
N THR A 9 -48.38 -18.99 -13.68
CA THR A 9 -47.35 -18.59 -12.71
C THR A 9 -46.53 -17.41 -13.24
N TYR A 10 -46.24 -17.40 -14.54
CA TYR A 10 -45.61 -16.25 -15.22
C TYR A 10 -46.54 -15.03 -15.31
N GLU A 11 -47.82 -15.21 -15.61
CA GLU A 11 -48.79 -14.11 -15.66
C GLU A 11 -49.01 -13.46 -14.29
N ASN A 12 -49.15 -14.23 -13.21
CA ASN A 12 -49.35 -13.67 -11.87
C ASN A 12 -48.09 -13.00 -11.28
N THR A 13 -46.89 -13.43 -11.69
CA THR A 13 -45.62 -12.78 -11.27
C THR A 13 -45.34 -11.51 -12.06
N LEU A 14 -45.66 -11.47 -13.37
CA LEU A 14 -45.66 -10.24 -14.15
C LEU A 14 -46.67 -9.22 -13.62
N ASN A 15 -47.92 -9.63 -13.37
CA ASN A 15 -48.99 -8.71 -12.95
C ASN A 15 -48.68 -8.01 -11.61
N ASN A 16 -48.06 -8.73 -10.66
CA ASN A 16 -47.66 -8.16 -9.37
C ASN A 16 -46.41 -7.26 -9.47
N SER A 17 -45.46 -7.56 -10.35
CA SER A 17 -44.28 -6.71 -10.58
C SER A 17 -44.62 -5.44 -11.38
N GLU A 18 -45.52 -5.54 -12.36
CA GLU A 18 -46.08 -4.39 -13.08
C GLU A 18 -46.92 -3.49 -12.17
N ALA A 19 -47.77 -4.06 -11.32
CA ALA A 19 -48.56 -3.29 -10.36
C ALA A 19 -47.68 -2.58 -9.31
N ALA A 20 -46.63 -3.24 -8.82
CA ALA A 20 -45.67 -2.62 -7.88
C ALA A 20 -44.84 -1.52 -8.56
N PHE A 21 -44.39 -1.73 -9.80
CA PHE A 21 -43.66 -0.73 -10.59
C PHE A 21 -44.55 0.48 -10.87
N LEU A 22 -45.79 0.29 -11.29
CA LEU A 22 -46.75 1.38 -11.51
C LEU A 22 -47.07 2.15 -10.23
N LYS A 23 -47.23 1.44 -9.10
CA LYS A 23 -47.48 2.03 -7.78
C LYS A 23 -46.34 2.92 -7.30
N TYR A 24 -45.09 2.53 -7.55
CA TYR A 24 -43.90 3.25 -7.07
C TYR A 24 -43.11 3.99 -8.16
N LYS A 25 -43.61 4.04 -9.40
CA LYS A 25 -42.94 4.64 -10.57
C LYS A 25 -42.37 6.04 -10.28
N LYS A 26 -43.11 6.89 -9.56
CA LYS A 26 -42.66 8.24 -9.18
C LYS A 26 -41.50 8.22 -8.17
N GLN A 27 -41.56 7.33 -7.17
CA GLN A 27 -40.51 7.20 -6.15
C GLN A 27 -39.24 6.58 -6.75
N ILE A 28 -39.40 5.59 -7.63
CA ILE A 28 -38.30 5.00 -8.40
C ILE A 28 -37.66 6.07 -9.30
N ALA A 29 -38.46 6.87 -10.01
CA ALA A 29 -37.93 7.97 -10.83
C ALA A 29 -37.15 9.00 -10.00
N ILE A 30 -37.65 9.41 -8.82
CA ILE A 30 -36.94 10.32 -7.91
C ILE A 30 -35.63 9.69 -7.42
N ALA A 31 -35.64 8.42 -7.04
CA ALA A 31 -34.44 7.71 -6.59
C ALA A 31 -33.38 7.63 -7.70
N VAL A 32 -33.79 7.33 -8.94
CA VAL A 32 -32.88 7.31 -10.10
C VAL A 32 -32.31 8.69 -10.38
N ILE A 33 -33.12 9.75 -10.34
CA ILE A 33 -32.64 11.13 -10.51
C ILE A 33 -31.65 11.51 -9.40
N ALA A 34 -31.91 11.14 -8.14
CA ALA A 34 -30.99 11.38 -7.04
C ALA A 34 -29.65 10.67 -7.26
N ILE A 35 -29.65 9.43 -7.71
CA ILE A 35 -28.42 8.69 -8.06
C ILE A 35 -27.66 9.39 -9.20
N ILE A 36 -28.35 9.83 -10.25
CA ILE A 36 -27.71 10.56 -11.37
C ILE A 36 -27.08 11.86 -10.88
N VAL A 37 -27.76 12.63 -10.02
CA VAL A 37 -27.22 13.87 -9.44
C VAL A 37 -25.97 13.58 -8.59
N ILE A 38 -25.98 12.50 -7.80
CA ILE A 38 -24.80 12.08 -7.03
C ILE A 38 -23.64 11.73 -7.96
N ILE A 39 -23.88 10.90 -9.00
CA ILE A 39 -22.85 10.52 -9.97
C ILE A 39 -22.29 11.75 -10.69
N ALA A 40 -23.16 12.66 -11.14
CA ALA A 40 -22.75 13.90 -11.79
C ALA A 40 -21.92 14.80 -10.84
N GLY A 41 -22.35 14.93 -9.58
CA GLY A 41 -21.59 15.63 -8.54
C GLY A 41 -20.21 15.03 -8.31
N VAL A 42 -20.10 13.69 -8.26
CA VAL A 42 -18.82 12.98 -8.15
C VAL A 42 -17.93 13.23 -9.36
N ILE A 43 -18.47 13.18 -10.58
CA ILE A 43 -17.71 13.45 -11.81
C ILE A 43 -17.19 14.89 -11.82
N LEU A 44 -18.05 15.87 -11.50
CA LEU A 44 -17.66 17.28 -11.43
C LEU A 44 -16.58 17.51 -10.38
N TYR A 45 -16.75 16.96 -9.18
CA TYR A 45 -15.75 17.06 -8.11
C TYR A 45 -14.41 16.46 -8.54
N LYS A 46 -14.42 15.26 -9.15
CA LYS A 46 -13.19 14.61 -9.61
C LYS A 46 -12.46 15.44 -10.66
N ASN A 47 -13.16 15.93 -11.68
CA ASN A 47 -12.52 16.59 -12.83
C ASN A 47 -12.12 18.05 -12.56
N TYR A 48 -12.89 18.80 -11.77
CA TYR A 48 -12.67 20.23 -11.58
C TYR A 48 -12.00 20.59 -10.25
N ILE A 49 -11.98 19.68 -9.27
CA ILE A 49 -11.41 19.95 -7.94
C ILE A 49 -10.30 18.95 -7.63
N SER A 50 -10.59 17.65 -7.66
CA SER A 50 -9.64 16.61 -7.23
C SER A 50 -8.44 16.51 -8.16
N ALA A 51 -8.66 16.37 -9.48
CA ALA A 51 -7.59 16.16 -10.44
C ALA A 51 -6.63 17.37 -10.57
N PRO A 52 -7.10 18.64 -10.64
CA PRO A 52 -6.20 19.79 -10.64
C PRO A 52 -5.39 19.89 -9.34
N ARG A 53 -6.00 19.61 -8.19
CA ARG A 53 -5.35 19.62 -6.88
C ARG A 53 -4.26 18.54 -6.78
N GLU A 54 -4.53 17.35 -7.29
CA GLU A 54 -3.54 16.26 -7.39
C GLU A 54 -2.34 16.66 -8.26
N ALA A 55 -2.59 17.29 -9.41
CA ALA A 55 -1.53 17.73 -10.31
C ALA A 55 -0.63 18.81 -9.68
N GLU A 56 -1.23 19.75 -8.93
CA GLU A 56 -0.49 20.76 -8.17
C GLU A 56 0.32 20.12 -7.04
N ALA A 57 -0.30 19.23 -6.26
CA ALA A 57 0.37 18.49 -5.18
C ALA A 57 1.56 17.68 -5.69
N SER A 58 1.38 16.96 -6.81
CA SER A 58 2.44 16.20 -7.48
C SER A 58 3.58 17.09 -7.97
N THR A 59 3.29 18.29 -8.46
CA THR A 59 4.31 19.26 -8.90
C THR A 59 5.15 19.75 -7.72
N GLU A 60 4.52 20.10 -6.60
CA GLU A 60 5.22 20.50 -5.38
C GLU A 60 6.02 19.34 -4.75
N LEU A 61 5.48 18.12 -4.80
CA LEU A 61 6.17 16.90 -4.38
C LEU A 61 7.45 16.69 -5.19
N ALA A 62 7.37 16.81 -6.53
CA ALA A 62 8.50 16.61 -7.43
C ALA A 62 9.66 17.60 -7.20
N LYS A 63 9.33 18.87 -6.87
CA LYS A 63 10.35 19.87 -6.46
C LYS A 63 11.11 19.40 -5.22
N SER A 64 10.39 18.84 -4.24
CA SER A 64 10.97 18.35 -2.99
C SER A 64 11.79 17.08 -3.19
N GLN A 65 11.39 16.20 -4.12
CA GLN A 65 12.16 15.02 -4.52
C GLN A 65 13.53 15.39 -5.12
N THR A 66 13.65 16.54 -5.79
CA THR A 66 14.96 17.00 -6.29
C THR A 66 15.95 17.24 -5.15
N PHE A 67 15.50 17.88 -4.06
CA PHE A 67 16.34 18.06 -2.86
C PHE A 67 16.62 16.73 -2.16
N PHE A 68 15.62 15.84 -2.08
CA PHE A 68 15.79 14.50 -1.50
C PHE A 68 16.85 13.68 -2.23
N ASN A 69 16.80 13.65 -3.57
CA ASN A 69 17.77 12.94 -4.41
C ASN A 69 19.16 13.55 -4.31
N ALA A 70 19.25 14.86 -4.05
CA ALA A 70 20.50 15.54 -3.75
C ALA A 70 20.94 15.40 -2.27
N GLN A 71 20.26 14.54 -1.49
CA GLN A 71 20.50 14.29 -0.05
C GLN A 71 20.40 15.56 0.82
N GLN A 72 19.71 16.60 0.34
CA GLN A 72 19.42 17.82 1.09
C GLN A 72 18.14 17.62 1.93
N TYR A 73 18.19 16.67 2.87
CA TYR A 73 17.01 16.18 3.60
C TYR A 73 16.27 17.26 4.38
N ASP A 74 16.95 18.26 4.95
CA ASP A 74 16.29 19.35 5.67
C ASP A 74 15.44 20.25 4.75
N LYS A 75 15.94 20.52 3.54
CA LYS A 75 15.20 21.28 2.52
C LYS A 75 14.05 20.46 1.94
N ALA A 76 14.33 19.19 1.63
CA ALA A 76 13.32 18.27 1.13
C ALA A 76 12.16 18.11 2.12
N LEU A 77 12.47 17.94 3.41
CA LEU A 77 11.51 17.82 4.50
C LEU A 77 10.53 18.99 4.54
N THR A 78 11.03 20.23 4.42
CA THR A 78 10.18 21.43 4.44
C THR A 78 9.15 21.40 3.30
N GLY A 79 9.58 21.03 2.09
CA GLY A 79 8.69 20.92 0.94
C GLY A 79 7.69 19.77 1.06
N PHE A 80 8.14 18.59 1.50
CA PHE A 80 7.24 17.46 1.73
C PHE A 80 6.22 17.72 2.83
N GLN A 81 6.58 18.40 3.93
CA GLN A 81 5.63 18.79 4.97
C GLN A 81 4.56 19.77 4.48
N LYS A 82 4.94 20.67 3.55
CA LYS A 82 3.96 21.52 2.88
C LYS A 82 2.99 20.67 2.05
N VAL A 83 3.49 19.70 1.27
CA VAL A 83 2.62 18.82 0.48
C VAL A 83 1.69 17.99 1.39
N GLN A 84 2.25 17.42 2.45
CA GLN A 84 1.53 16.63 3.46
C GLN A 84 0.39 17.41 4.11
N SER A 85 0.60 18.71 4.40
CA SER A 85 -0.40 19.55 5.07
C SER A 85 -1.41 20.16 4.11
N ASP A 86 -0.96 20.72 2.99
CA ASP A 86 -1.83 21.43 2.04
C ASP A 86 -2.64 20.47 1.17
N TYR A 87 -2.14 19.26 0.91
CA TYR A 87 -2.75 18.30 -0.01
C TYR A 87 -2.99 16.92 0.63
N SER A 88 -3.29 16.86 1.93
CA SER A 88 -3.48 15.60 2.67
C SER A 88 -4.55 14.65 2.10
N ASN A 89 -5.42 15.14 1.22
CA ASN A 89 -6.49 14.39 0.56
C ASN A 89 -6.15 13.94 -0.88
N THR A 90 -4.87 14.00 -1.25
CA THR A 90 -4.33 13.63 -2.57
C THR A 90 -3.38 12.45 -2.44
N ASP A 91 -3.15 11.72 -3.52
CA ASP A 91 -2.19 10.61 -3.56
C ASP A 91 -0.76 11.13 -3.32
N ALA A 92 -0.43 12.30 -3.87
CA ALA A 92 0.81 13.00 -3.58
C ALA A 92 0.95 13.39 -2.10
N GLY A 93 -0.13 13.80 -1.43
CA GLY A 93 -0.15 14.06 0.00
C GLY A 93 0.07 12.81 0.85
N ASN A 94 -0.54 11.68 0.44
CA ASN A 94 -0.25 10.39 1.05
C ASN A 94 1.23 10.02 0.88
N LEU A 95 1.76 10.08 -0.35
CA LEU A 95 3.17 9.81 -0.64
C LEU A 95 4.13 10.75 0.10
N ALA A 96 3.73 11.99 0.37
CA ALA A 96 4.50 12.93 1.19
C ALA A 96 4.72 12.42 2.61
N ASN A 97 3.78 11.66 3.22
CA ASN A 97 3.98 11.05 4.55
C ASN A 97 5.23 10.15 4.55
N LEU A 98 5.37 9.30 3.52
CA LEU A 98 6.52 8.40 3.37
C LEU A 98 7.82 9.19 3.19
N TYR A 99 7.82 10.23 2.35
CA TYR A 99 9.01 11.06 2.16
C TYR A 99 9.41 11.87 3.39
N VAL A 100 8.45 12.40 4.16
CA VAL A 100 8.71 13.05 5.45
C VAL A 100 9.37 12.08 6.41
N ALA A 101 8.87 10.83 6.48
CA ALA A 101 9.46 9.79 7.31
C ALA A 101 10.92 9.49 6.91
N LEU A 102 11.17 9.31 5.60
CA LEU A 102 12.51 9.06 5.07
C LEU A 102 13.45 10.25 5.32
N CYS A 103 12.99 11.49 5.17
CA CYS A 103 13.81 12.66 5.50
C CYS A 103 14.24 12.64 6.97
N TYR A 104 13.32 12.37 7.90
CA TYR A 104 13.68 12.24 9.31
C TYR A 104 14.64 11.08 9.60
N ALA A 105 14.52 9.97 8.87
CA ALA A 105 15.41 8.81 9.00
C ALA A 105 16.82 9.05 8.44
N HIS A 106 16.96 9.89 7.40
CA HIS A 106 18.23 10.12 6.69
C HIS A 106 18.94 11.43 7.05
N GLN A 107 18.36 12.26 7.93
CA GLN A 107 19.06 13.42 8.51
C GLN A 107 20.39 13.03 9.16
N ALA A 108 21.34 13.96 9.22
CA ALA A 108 22.65 13.74 9.86
C ALA A 108 22.51 13.27 11.32
N GLN A 109 21.45 13.70 12.01
CA GLN A 109 20.98 13.15 13.27
C GLN A 109 19.55 12.61 13.06
N PRO A 110 19.38 11.31 12.82
CA PRO A 110 18.07 10.74 12.53
C PRO A 110 17.07 10.95 13.67
N LYS A 111 15.86 11.37 13.32
CA LYS A 111 14.74 11.60 14.26
C LYS A 111 13.77 10.42 14.18
N TRP A 112 14.19 9.26 14.67
CA TRP A 112 13.48 7.98 14.50
C TRP A 112 12.02 7.98 14.99
N ALA A 113 11.72 8.65 16.10
CA ALA A 113 10.34 8.74 16.59
C ALA A 113 9.43 9.52 15.63
N LYS A 114 9.94 10.61 15.03
CA LYS A 114 9.20 11.38 14.02
C LYS A 114 9.12 10.64 12.69
N ALA A 115 10.16 9.90 12.34
CA ALA A 115 10.13 9.03 11.16
C ALA A 115 9.01 7.99 11.30
N LEU A 116 8.89 7.36 12.46
CA LEU A 116 7.85 6.38 12.75
C LEU A 116 6.45 7.00 12.66
N GLU A 117 6.23 8.13 13.33
CA GLU A 117 4.95 8.84 13.31
C GLU A 117 4.46 9.15 11.88
N ASN A 118 5.37 9.46 10.96
CA ASN A 118 5.01 9.77 9.58
C ASN A 118 4.93 8.52 8.69
N ALA A 119 5.76 7.51 8.93
CA ALA A 119 5.72 6.26 8.17
C ALA A 119 4.41 5.51 8.40
N GLU A 120 3.86 5.55 9.61
CA GLU A 120 2.57 4.93 9.95
C GLU A 120 1.36 5.65 9.31
N LYS A 121 1.52 6.89 8.84
CA LYS A 121 0.47 7.67 8.15
C LYS A 121 0.39 7.37 6.65
N PHE A 122 1.36 6.66 6.09
CA PHE A 122 1.33 6.28 4.68
C PHE A 122 0.35 5.12 4.46
N ASP A 123 -0.66 5.36 3.63
CA ASP A 123 -1.60 4.34 3.20
C ASP A 123 -1.05 3.58 1.99
N THR A 124 -0.95 2.26 2.13
CA THR A 124 -0.50 1.37 1.05
C THR A 124 -1.58 1.12 0.01
N SER A 125 -1.16 0.85 -1.22
CA SER A 125 -2.00 0.46 -2.35
C SER A 125 -1.53 -0.86 -2.99
N ASN A 126 -2.26 -1.35 -3.99
CA ASN A 126 -1.90 -2.52 -4.78
C ASN A 126 -0.95 -2.15 -5.93
N ASP A 127 0.18 -1.55 -5.60
CA ASP A 127 1.24 -1.21 -6.55
C ASP A 127 2.47 -2.10 -6.37
N GLU A 128 3.22 -2.30 -7.46
CA GLU A 128 4.35 -3.24 -7.51
C GLU A 128 5.58 -2.81 -6.70
N MET A 129 5.70 -1.52 -6.35
CA MET A 129 7.00 -0.96 -5.94
C MET A 129 6.93 -0.07 -4.69
N ILE A 130 6.13 0.99 -4.69
CA ILE A 130 6.07 1.98 -3.61
C ILE A 130 5.54 1.33 -2.35
N SER A 131 4.40 0.65 -2.41
CA SER A 131 3.79 0.05 -1.24
C SER A 131 4.64 -1.04 -0.58
N PRO A 132 5.19 -2.04 -1.29
CA PRO A 132 6.12 -2.98 -0.66
C PRO A 132 7.41 -2.31 -0.15
N ALA A 133 7.98 -1.35 -0.89
CA ALA A 133 9.16 -0.62 -0.40
C ALA A 133 8.86 0.23 0.84
N SER A 134 7.66 0.80 0.96
CA SER A 134 7.22 1.55 2.14
C SER A 134 7.15 0.68 3.39
N GLN A 135 6.68 -0.56 3.26
CA GLN A 135 6.64 -1.51 4.38
C GLN A 135 8.04 -1.95 4.78
N MET A 136 8.96 -2.11 3.82
CA MET A 136 10.36 -2.37 4.12
C MET A 136 10.99 -1.17 4.87
N ALA A 137 10.73 0.07 4.43
CA ALA A 137 11.21 1.27 5.11
C ALA A 137 10.61 1.41 6.52
N LEU A 138 9.32 1.13 6.69
CA LEU A 138 8.66 1.12 8.00
C LEU A 138 9.28 0.06 8.93
N GLY A 139 9.65 -1.11 8.41
CA GLY A 139 10.39 -2.12 9.16
C GLY A 139 11.74 -1.61 9.66
N ASP A 140 12.52 -0.96 8.80
CA ASP A 140 13.80 -0.34 9.20
C ASP A 140 13.59 0.76 10.26
N ILE A 141 12.54 1.57 10.14
CA ILE A 141 12.19 2.62 11.10
C ILE A 141 11.76 2.02 12.44
N TYR A 142 10.96 0.95 12.45
CA TYR A 142 10.60 0.24 13.68
C TYR A 142 11.82 -0.34 14.38
N ALA A 143 12.75 -0.95 13.63
CA ALA A 143 13.97 -1.51 14.19
C ALA A 143 14.82 -0.43 14.88
N ASN A 144 14.95 0.76 14.27
CA ASN A 144 15.66 1.90 14.86
C ASN A 144 14.93 2.53 16.06
N ASN A 145 13.63 2.23 16.24
CA ASN A 145 12.88 2.57 17.45
C ASN A 145 12.82 1.40 18.46
N ASN A 146 13.69 0.38 18.31
CA ASN A 146 13.74 -0.83 19.13
C ASN A 146 12.43 -1.65 19.14
N GLN A 147 11.55 -1.48 18.15
CA GLN A 147 10.32 -2.26 18.00
C GLN A 147 10.56 -3.45 17.05
N LEU A 148 11.42 -4.37 17.49
CA LEU A 148 12.02 -5.37 16.61
C LEU A 148 11.00 -6.38 16.03
N ASP A 149 10.01 -6.81 16.82
CA ASP A 149 8.99 -7.76 16.33
C ASP A 149 8.10 -7.11 15.25
N LYS A 150 7.70 -5.85 15.44
CA LYS A 150 6.97 -5.10 14.41
C LYS A 150 7.80 -4.89 13.14
N ALA A 151 9.10 -4.68 13.29
CA ALA A 151 10.00 -4.58 12.15
C ALA A 151 10.03 -5.87 11.33
N VAL A 152 10.13 -7.04 11.99
CA VAL A 152 10.04 -8.35 11.34
C VAL A 152 8.72 -8.50 10.58
N ASP A 153 7.59 -8.12 11.19
CA ASP A 153 6.27 -8.20 10.56
C ASP A 153 6.16 -7.30 9.32
N CYS A 154 6.66 -6.06 9.40
CA CYS A 154 6.70 -5.16 8.26
C CYS A 154 7.57 -5.69 7.11
N PHE A 155 8.71 -6.31 7.41
CA PHE A 155 9.56 -6.92 6.38
C PHE A 155 8.89 -8.13 5.72
N LYS A 156 8.20 -8.99 6.48
CA LYS A 156 7.42 -10.10 5.92
C LYS A 156 6.30 -9.57 5.03
N LYS A 157 5.54 -8.59 5.51
CA LYS A 157 4.49 -7.92 4.74
C LYS A 157 5.00 -7.29 3.46
N ALA A 158 6.16 -6.63 3.50
CA ALA A 158 6.80 -6.06 2.31
C ALA A 158 7.09 -7.14 1.25
N ALA A 159 7.56 -8.31 1.68
CA ALA A 159 7.84 -9.42 0.77
C ALA A 159 6.56 -10.02 0.17
N ASP A 160 5.53 -10.22 1.00
CA ASP A 160 4.24 -10.74 0.54
C ASP A 160 3.58 -9.80 -0.47
N MET A 161 3.60 -8.48 -0.19
CA MET A 161 3.08 -7.46 -1.10
C MET A 161 3.85 -7.42 -2.43
N ALA A 162 5.18 -7.48 -2.38
CA ALA A 162 6.01 -7.46 -3.58
C ALA A 162 5.78 -8.72 -4.44
N ASN A 163 5.67 -9.89 -3.81
CA ASN A 163 5.37 -11.14 -4.51
C ASN A 163 3.97 -11.10 -5.14
N ALA A 164 2.96 -10.64 -4.41
CA ALA A 164 1.57 -10.63 -4.89
C ALA A 164 1.35 -9.80 -6.18
N GLN A 165 2.22 -8.83 -6.45
CA GLN A 165 2.16 -8.01 -7.66
C GLN A 165 3.12 -8.46 -8.77
N ALA A 166 4.01 -9.44 -8.51
CA ALA A 166 4.92 -9.97 -9.52
C ALA A 166 4.20 -11.00 -10.42
N GLU A 167 4.53 -11.02 -11.71
CA GLU A 167 3.93 -11.90 -12.73
C GLU A 167 3.90 -13.38 -12.29
N ASP A 168 5.02 -13.89 -11.79
CA ASP A 168 5.15 -15.28 -11.32
C ASP A 168 4.91 -15.45 -9.82
N ASN A 169 4.33 -14.46 -9.14
CA ASN A 169 4.26 -14.36 -7.69
C ASN A 169 5.64 -14.40 -6.99
N ILE A 170 6.70 -14.06 -7.72
CA ILE A 170 8.09 -14.08 -7.24
C ILE A 170 8.75 -12.75 -7.62
N ASN A 171 8.91 -11.88 -6.63
CA ASN A 171 9.66 -10.65 -6.79
C ASN A 171 11.15 -10.90 -6.50
N LEU A 172 12.03 -10.59 -7.46
CA LEU A 172 13.46 -10.91 -7.35
C LEU A 172 14.30 -9.84 -6.64
N THR A 173 13.69 -8.74 -6.20
CA THR A 173 14.39 -7.56 -5.67
C THR A 173 13.98 -7.24 -4.23
N ILE A 174 12.76 -6.76 -4.00
CA ILE A 174 12.24 -6.32 -2.70
C ILE A 174 11.99 -7.50 -1.78
N ALA A 175 11.30 -8.54 -2.26
CA ALA A 175 10.89 -9.66 -1.41
C ALA A 175 12.06 -10.41 -0.74
N PRO A 176 13.09 -10.89 -1.47
CA PRO A 176 14.23 -11.56 -0.83
C PRO A 176 15.03 -10.60 0.06
N LEU A 177 15.07 -9.30 -0.26
CA LEU A 177 15.77 -8.31 0.56
C LEU A 177 15.07 -8.07 1.89
N ALA A 178 13.75 -7.89 1.87
CA ALA A 178 12.94 -7.71 3.06
C ALA A 178 12.99 -8.97 3.94
N LEU A 179 12.84 -10.16 3.36
CA LEU A 179 12.97 -11.41 4.11
C LEU A 179 14.36 -11.58 4.73
N ARG A 180 15.44 -11.22 4.02
CA ARG A 180 16.79 -11.28 4.60
C ARG A 180 16.92 -10.34 5.80
N LYS A 181 16.39 -9.12 5.72
CA LYS A 181 16.33 -8.18 6.87
C LYS A 181 15.55 -8.76 8.04
N ALA A 182 14.40 -9.40 7.79
CA ALA A 182 13.62 -10.09 8.82
C ALA A 182 14.43 -11.18 9.53
N GLY A 183 15.11 -12.05 8.77
CA GLY A 183 15.95 -13.10 9.32
C GLY A 183 17.10 -12.55 10.17
N ILE A 184 17.78 -11.48 9.70
CA ILE A 184 18.90 -10.86 10.45
C ILE A 184 18.40 -10.34 11.80
N LEU A 185 17.21 -9.74 11.82
CA LEU A 185 16.64 -9.20 13.04
C LEU A 185 16.23 -10.32 14.01
N LEU A 186 15.63 -11.39 13.49
CA LEU A 186 15.32 -12.59 14.30
C LEU A 186 16.57 -13.22 14.91
N GLU A 187 17.68 -13.33 14.16
CA GLU A 187 18.97 -13.78 14.71
C GLU A 187 19.43 -12.88 15.86
N SER A 188 19.32 -11.56 15.70
CA SER A 188 19.71 -10.59 16.75
C SER A 188 18.87 -10.72 18.03
N GLN A 189 17.64 -11.25 17.90
CA GLN A 189 16.75 -11.54 19.03
C GLN A 189 16.94 -12.95 19.60
N GLY A 190 17.89 -13.74 19.08
CA GLY A 190 18.12 -15.13 19.47
C GLY A 190 17.12 -16.14 18.86
N LYS A 191 16.21 -15.69 17.99
CA LYS A 191 15.19 -16.51 17.30
C LYS A 191 15.79 -17.22 16.07
N LYS A 192 16.89 -17.94 16.25
CA LYS A 192 17.69 -18.55 15.16
C LYS A 192 16.89 -19.54 14.31
N ALA A 193 16.00 -20.33 14.91
CA ALA A 193 15.19 -21.29 14.18
C ALA A 193 14.26 -20.60 13.16
N GLU A 194 13.58 -19.53 13.57
CA GLU A 194 12.72 -18.74 12.67
C GLU A 194 13.54 -18.05 11.57
N ALA A 195 14.72 -17.52 11.91
CA ALA A 195 15.62 -16.93 10.92
C ALA A 195 16.09 -17.96 9.88
N LEU A 196 16.46 -19.16 10.33
CA LEU A 196 16.90 -20.26 9.48
C LEU A 196 15.80 -20.67 8.48
N ASP A 197 14.55 -20.73 8.91
CA ASP A 197 13.41 -21.03 8.04
C ASP A 197 13.24 -19.96 6.96
N ILE A 198 13.36 -18.67 7.33
CA ILE A 198 13.33 -17.57 6.36
C ILE A 198 14.46 -17.71 5.33
N TYR A 199 15.69 -17.96 5.77
CA TYR A 199 16.84 -18.08 4.87
C TYR A 199 16.72 -19.28 3.91
N LYS A 200 16.25 -20.42 4.40
CA LYS A 200 15.94 -21.59 3.55
C LYS A 200 14.84 -21.28 2.55
N ASN A 201 13.80 -20.56 2.94
CA ASN A 201 12.77 -20.11 2.00
C ASN A 201 13.37 -19.20 0.92
N ILE A 202 14.24 -18.25 1.30
CA ILE A 202 14.90 -17.38 0.31
C ILE A 202 15.69 -18.22 -0.70
N LYS A 203 16.49 -19.18 -0.22
CA LYS A 203 17.29 -20.08 -1.06
C LYS A 203 16.43 -20.89 -2.02
N LYS A 204 15.29 -21.38 -1.57
CA LYS A 204 14.38 -22.20 -2.37
C LYS A 204 13.63 -21.38 -3.44
N THR A 205 13.17 -20.19 -3.08
CA THR A 205 12.17 -19.45 -3.86
C THR A 205 12.79 -18.45 -4.83
N TYR A 206 13.79 -17.67 -4.39
CA TYR A 206 14.34 -16.57 -5.19
C TYR A 206 15.66 -16.95 -5.87
N VAL A 207 15.68 -18.07 -6.58
CA VAL A 207 16.90 -18.65 -7.19
C VAL A 207 17.62 -17.70 -8.16
N ASN A 208 16.86 -16.80 -8.79
CA ASN A 208 17.36 -15.82 -9.74
C ASN A 208 17.65 -14.44 -9.10
N SER A 209 17.46 -14.28 -7.79
CA SER A 209 17.80 -13.05 -7.09
C SER A 209 19.31 -12.98 -6.79
N PRO A 210 19.96 -11.81 -6.85
CA PRO A 210 21.34 -11.65 -6.39
C PRO A 210 21.57 -12.13 -4.95
N ILE A 211 20.54 -12.07 -4.09
CA ILE A 211 20.60 -12.53 -2.68
C ILE A 211 20.79 -14.05 -2.58
N PHE A 212 20.38 -14.83 -3.59
CA PHE A 212 20.59 -16.27 -3.59
C PHE A 212 22.06 -16.67 -3.45
N GLN A 213 22.98 -15.85 -3.99
CA GLN A 213 24.41 -16.13 -4.02
C GLN A 213 25.06 -16.07 -2.63
N ASP A 214 24.50 -15.28 -1.70
CA ASP A 214 25.08 -15.09 -0.37
C ASP A 214 24.24 -15.65 0.78
N ILE A 215 23.02 -16.15 0.51
CA ILE A 215 22.11 -16.60 1.56
C ILE A 215 22.60 -17.85 2.31
N ASP A 216 23.40 -18.72 1.68
CA ASP A 216 23.95 -19.92 2.33
C ASP A 216 24.80 -19.58 3.57
N LYS A 217 25.48 -18.42 3.56
CA LYS A 217 26.26 -17.90 4.69
C LYS A 217 25.38 -17.64 5.92
N TYR A 218 24.16 -17.17 5.68
CA TYR A 218 23.18 -16.88 6.72
C TYR A 218 22.54 -18.17 7.23
N ILE A 219 22.29 -19.14 6.35
CA ILE A 219 21.83 -20.48 6.72
C ILE A 219 22.84 -21.17 7.64
N GLU A 220 24.12 -21.17 7.27
CA GLU A 220 25.20 -21.75 8.08
C GLU A 220 25.29 -21.07 9.45
N ARG A 221 25.28 -19.73 9.48
CA ARG A 221 25.34 -18.96 10.74
C ARG A 221 24.18 -19.25 11.67
N ALA A 222 22.96 -19.33 11.15
CA ALA A 222 21.76 -19.59 11.96
C ALA A 222 21.61 -21.06 12.38
N SER A 223 22.34 -21.99 11.73
CA SER A 223 22.32 -23.43 12.06
C SER A 223 23.28 -23.81 13.19
N ASN A 224 24.24 -22.93 13.52
CA ASN A 224 25.22 -23.09 14.60
C ASN A 224 24.80 -22.28 15.83
#